data_AF-A0A8S3PTH5-F1
#
_entry.id   AF-A0A8S3PTH5-F1
#
_cell.length_a   1.000
_cell.length_b   1.000
_cell.length_c   1.000
_cell.angle_alpha   90.00
_cell.angle_beta   90.00
_cell.angle_gamma   90.00
#
_symmetry.space_group_name_H-M   'P 1'
#
loop_
_entity.id
_entity.type
_entity.pdbx_description
1 polymer ?
#
loop_
_entity_poly.entity_id
_entity_poly.type
_entity_poly.pdbx_seq_one_letter_code
_entity_poly.pdbx_strand_id
1 'polypeptide(L)'
;MTKTLKTERPFPSQKAQQSITCSQTMSWWMNLALERAKALLRYKQEPFDGLAEKFNIILTDEQQPIVDELFSTLPIEQTANFIELMFEFIILRIDIQEDQESEDYIDISNSSLRDYLMGFPDSLPYQNDVLVDSNIEAVLKRIPAEDNIITVGHTVDFWKSVNTILANKQQQRV
;
A
#
# COMPACT_ATOMS: atom_id res chain seq x y z
N MET A 1 -5.84 23.23 -24.52
CA MET A 1 -6.22 22.07 -25.37
C MET A 1 -6.45 20.87 -24.47
N THR A 2 -7.70 20.48 -24.23
CA THR A 2 -8.04 19.24 -23.50
C THR A 2 -8.02 18.10 -24.51
N LYS A 3 -6.91 17.37 -24.60
CA LYS A 3 -6.83 16.15 -25.43
C LYS A 3 -7.43 14.99 -24.62
N THR A 4 -8.68 14.66 -24.92
CA THR A 4 -9.36 13.49 -24.33
C THR A 4 -8.74 12.22 -24.92
N LEU A 5 -8.14 11.38 -24.09
CA LEU A 5 -7.67 10.04 -24.50
C LEU A 5 -8.90 9.17 -24.79
N LYS A 6 -9.03 8.69 -26.04
CA LYS A 6 -10.03 7.67 -26.38
C LYS A 6 -9.52 6.31 -25.90
N THR A 7 -10.11 5.77 -24.84
CA THR A 7 -9.83 4.41 -24.40
C THR A 7 -10.67 3.42 -25.21
N GLU A 8 -10.06 2.32 -25.69
CA GLU A 8 -10.75 1.27 -26.45
C GLU A 8 -11.84 0.56 -25.62
N ARG A 9 -11.74 0.66 -24.29
CA ARG A 9 -12.76 0.24 -23.33
C ARG A 9 -13.13 1.43 -22.44
N PRO A 10 -14.14 2.24 -22.82
CA PRO A 10 -14.53 3.39 -22.03
C PRO A 10 -15.11 2.93 -20.70
N PHE A 11 -14.83 3.69 -19.64
CA PHE A 11 -15.47 3.48 -18.34
C PHE A 11 -16.99 3.57 -18.51
N PRO A 12 -17.79 2.65 -17.94
CA PRO A 12 -19.25 2.69 -18.10
C PRO A 12 -19.90 3.94 -17.48
N SER A 13 -19.21 4.61 -16.54
CA SER A 13 -19.67 5.85 -15.92
C SER A 13 -19.30 7.08 -16.75
N GLN A 14 -20.32 7.82 -17.24
CA GLN A 14 -20.13 9.11 -17.93
C GLN A 14 -19.46 10.17 -17.06
N LYS A 15 -19.68 10.15 -15.74
CA LYS A 15 -19.00 11.06 -14.80
C LYS A 15 -17.50 10.79 -14.73
N ALA A 16 -17.10 9.52 -14.72
CA ALA A 16 -15.68 9.13 -14.71
C ALA A 16 -14.97 9.56 -16.00
N GLN A 17 -15.64 9.52 -17.15
CA GLN A 17 -15.08 9.95 -18.43
C GLN A 17 -14.82 11.46 -18.52
N GLN A 18 -15.57 12.28 -17.77
CA GLN A 18 -15.51 13.74 -17.85
C GLN A 18 -14.46 14.38 -16.91
N SER A 19 -13.99 13.63 -15.91
CA SER A 19 -13.11 14.14 -14.85
C SER A 19 -11.65 13.70 -14.96
N ILE A 20 -11.29 12.89 -15.96
CA ILE A 20 -9.92 12.39 -16.14
C ILE A 20 -9.12 13.34 -17.03
N THR A 21 -8.10 13.96 -16.46
CA THR A 21 -7.04 14.64 -17.22
C THR A 21 -5.80 13.75 -17.28
N CYS A 22 -5.00 13.87 -18.34
CA CYS A 22 -3.75 13.10 -18.49
C CYS A 22 -2.76 13.36 -17.34
N SER A 23 -2.84 14.51 -16.68
CA SER A 23 -2.00 14.84 -15.53
C SER A 23 -2.34 14.06 -14.26
N GLN A 24 -3.49 13.37 -14.22
CA GLN A 24 -3.96 12.62 -13.05
C GLN A 24 -3.98 11.10 -13.29
N THR A 25 -3.51 10.63 -14.44
CA THR A 25 -3.64 9.22 -14.84
C THR A 25 -2.98 8.26 -13.86
N MET A 26 -1.81 8.60 -13.31
CA MET A 26 -1.11 7.76 -12.33
C MET A 26 -1.90 7.65 -11.01
N SER A 27 -2.38 8.77 -10.48
CA SER A 27 -3.20 8.79 -9.25
C SER A 27 -4.49 8.01 -9.43
N TRP A 28 -5.14 8.12 -10.60
CA TRP A 28 -6.33 7.33 -10.93
C TRP A 28 -6.03 5.83 -11.03
N TRP A 29 -4.92 5.46 -11.65
CA TRP A 29 -4.51 4.06 -11.76
C TRP A 29 -4.25 3.45 -10.37
N MET A 30 -3.51 4.15 -9.51
CA MET A 30 -3.25 3.73 -8.14
C MET A 30 -4.54 3.55 -7.33
N ASN A 31 -5.46 4.51 -7.40
CA ASN A 31 -6.74 4.42 -6.71
C ASN A 31 -7.59 3.24 -7.20
N LEU A 32 -7.68 3.03 -8.51
CA LEU A 32 -8.44 1.91 -9.07
C LEU A 32 -7.81 0.56 -8.71
N ALA A 33 -6.48 0.47 -8.71
CA ALA A 33 -5.77 -0.73 -8.33
C ALA A 33 -5.97 -1.03 -6.83
N LEU A 34 -5.91 -0.02 -5.96
CA LEU A 34 -6.16 -0.15 -4.53
C LEU A 34 -7.59 -0.61 -4.24
N GLU A 35 -8.59 0.00 -4.88
CA GLU A 35 -9.99 -0.38 -4.71
C GLU A 35 -10.26 -1.80 -5.22
N ARG A 36 -9.60 -2.22 -6.31
CA ARG A 36 -9.62 -3.62 -6.75
C ARG A 36 -9.04 -4.55 -5.68
N ALA A 37 -7.87 -4.24 -5.13
CA ALA A 37 -7.23 -5.05 -4.10
C ALA A 37 -8.12 -5.18 -2.84
N LYS A 38 -8.70 -4.07 -2.37
CA LYS A 38 -9.69 -4.06 -1.27
C LYS A 38 -10.90 -4.95 -1.59
N ALA A 39 -11.42 -4.88 -2.81
CA ALA A 39 -12.55 -5.70 -3.23
C ALA A 39 -12.20 -7.19 -3.25
N LEU A 40 -11.04 -7.57 -3.81
CA LEU A 40 -10.55 -8.94 -3.81
C LEU A 40 -10.47 -9.49 -2.38
N LEU A 41 -9.83 -8.74 -1.48
CA LEU A 41 -9.72 -9.12 -0.07
C LEU A 41 -11.10 -9.32 0.58
N ARG A 42 -12.05 -8.39 0.35
CA ARG A 42 -13.43 -8.49 0.85
C ARG A 42 -14.13 -9.78 0.41
N TYR A 43 -13.84 -10.25 -0.80
CA TYR A 43 -14.37 -11.49 -1.35
C TYR A 43 -13.47 -12.71 -1.09
N LYS A 44 -12.50 -12.59 -0.17
CA LYS A 44 -11.56 -13.65 0.21
C LYS A 44 -10.74 -14.19 -0.97
N GLN A 45 -10.44 -13.30 -1.92
CA GLN A 45 -9.52 -13.53 -3.03
C GLN A 45 -8.18 -12.86 -2.74
N GLU A 46 -7.11 -13.36 -3.37
CA GLU A 46 -5.77 -12.84 -3.15
C GLU A 46 -5.60 -11.49 -3.87
N PRO A 47 -5.30 -10.39 -3.12
CA PRO A 47 -5.19 -9.06 -3.72
C PRO A 47 -3.92 -8.85 -4.56
N PHE A 48 -2.84 -9.61 -4.31
CA PHE A 48 -1.54 -9.42 -4.94
C PHE A 48 -1.02 -10.70 -5.62
N ASP A 49 -1.81 -11.20 -6.57
CA ASP A 49 -1.44 -12.35 -7.42
C ASP A 49 -0.19 -12.02 -8.25
N GLY A 50 0.92 -12.72 -7.99
CA GLY A 50 2.17 -12.61 -8.76
C GLY A 50 3.40 -12.15 -7.97
N LEU A 51 3.22 -11.71 -6.72
CA LEU A 51 4.33 -11.38 -5.83
C LEU A 51 5.15 -12.62 -5.44
N ALA A 52 6.46 -12.44 -5.30
CA ALA A 52 7.33 -13.50 -4.80
C ALA A 52 6.92 -13.94 -3.39
N GLU A 53 7.01 -15.25 -3.10
CA GLU A 53 6.59 -15.84 -1.83
C GLU A 53 7.28 -15.21 -0.61
N LYS A 54 8.52 -14.73 -0.78
CA LYS A 54 9.29 -14.04 0.27
C LYS A 54 8.64 -12.76 0.80
N PHE A 55 7.65 -12.19 0.10
CA PHE A 55 6.88 -11.01 0.50
C PHE A 55 5.46 -11.34 0.99
N ASN A 56 5.15 -12.63 1.08
CA ASN A 56 3.87 -13.17 1.55
C ASN A 56 4.03 -13.91 2.88
N ILE A 57 5.00 -13.52 3.70
CA ILE A 57 5.20 -14.10 5.03
C ILE A 57 4.04 -13.66 5.93
N ILE A 58 3.41 -14.64 6.57
CA ILE A 58 2.28 -14.42 7.48
C ILE A 58 2.80 -13.87 8.80
N LEU A 59 2.11 -12.88 9.35
CA LEU A 59 2.39 -12.36 10.69
C LEU A 59 2.18 -13.47 11.73
N THR A 60 3.15 -13.64 12.63
CA THR A 60 3.06 -14.61 13.71
C THR A 60 2.04 -14.18 14.77
N ASP A 61 1.65 -15.13 15.63
CA ASP A 61 0.76 -14.88 16.77
C ASP A 61 1.30 -13.81 17.75
N GLU A 62 2.62 -13.56 17.73
CA GLU A 62 3.27 -12.52 18.54
C GLU A 62 3.30 -11.17 17.82
N GLN A 63 3.33 -11.15 16.49
CA GLN A 63 3.36 -9.93 15.67
C GLN A 63 1.97 -9.34 15.42
N GLN A 64 0.95 -10.18 15.22
CA GLN A 64 -0.41 -9.73 14.92
C GLN A 64 -0.98 -8.78 15.99
N PRO A 65 -0.83 -9.04 17.31
CA PRO A 65 -1.29 -8.13 18.36
C PRO A 65 -0.68 -6.73 18.27
N ILE A 66 0.56 -6.60 17.77
CA ILE A 66 1.22 -5.30 17.58
C ILE A 66 0.47 -4.47 16.52
N VAL A 67 0.10 -5.10 15.41
CA VAL A 67 -0.68 -4.46 14.34
C VAL A 67 -2.07 -4.08 14.85
N ASP A 68 -2.73 -5.00 15.55
CA ASP A 68 -4.06 -4.77 16.09
C ASP A 68 -4.09 -3.62 17.10
N GLU A 69 -3.16 -3.57 18.05
CA GLU A 69 -3.06 -2.49 19.05
C GLU A 69 -2.76 -1.14 18.39
N LEU A 70 -1.79 -1.11 17.49
CA LEU A 70 -1.40 0.10 16.78
C LEU A 70 -2.58 0.68 16.00
N PHE A 71 -3.20 -0.13 15.13
CA PHE A 71 -4.21 0.36 14.22
C PHE A 71 -5.61 0.42 14.81
N SER A 72 -5.92 -0.26 15.92
CA SER A 72 -7.21 -0.11 16.62
C SER A 72 -7.36 1.27 17.25
N THR A 73 -6.27 1.88 17.72
CA THR A 73 -6.28 3.19 18.38
C THR A 73 -6.27 4.39 17.41
N LEU A 74 -5.86 4.17 16.15
CA LEU A 74 -5.72 5.25 15.17
C LEU A 74 -7.07 5.71 14.58
N PRO A 75 -7.20 7.00 14.20
CA PRO A 75 -8.32 7.47 13.40
C PRO A 75 -8.48 6.70 12.08
N ILE A 76 -9.72 6.61 11.58
CA ILE A 76 -10.03 5.97 10.28
C ILE A 76 -9.22 6.59 9.14
N GLU A 77 -9.14 7.92 9.11
CA GLU A 77 -8.41 8.66 8.08
C GLU A 77 -6.91 8.33 8.08
N GLN A 78 -6.27 8.33 9.25
CA GLN A 78 -4.85 7.95 9.36
C GLN A 78 -4.61 6.49 8.97
N THR A 79 -5.55 5.60 9.31
CA THR A 79 -5.48 4.19 8.91
C THR A 79 -5.62 4.03 7.39
N ALA A 80 -6.51 4.81 6.76
CA ALA A 80 -6.71 4.81 5.32
C ALA A 80 -5.47 5.34 4.57
N ASN A 81 -4.89 6.45 5.02
CA ASN A 81 -3.67 7.02 4.44
C ASN A 81 -2.49 6.04 4.54
N PHE A 82 -2.37 5.32 5.66
CA PHE A 82 -1.35 4.29 5.82
C PHE A 82 -1.55 3.11 4.85
N ILE A 83 -2.79 2.65 4.65
CA ILE A 83 -3.11 1.59 3.67
C ILE A 83 -2.75 2.02 2.25
N GLU A 84 -2.97 3.29 1.91
CA GLU A 84 -2.58 3.86 0.61
C GLU A 84 -1.07 3.84 0.42
N LEU A 85 -0.30 4.31 1.41
CA LEU A 85 1.17 4.27 1.38
C LEU A 85 1.68 2.83 1.22
N MET A 86 1.19 1.90 2.03
CA MET A 86 1.60 0.49 1.96
C MET A 86 1.28 -0.13 0.61
N PHE A 87 0.10 0.17 0.05
CA PHE A 87 -0.26 -0.32 -1.27
C PHE A 87 0.66 0.25 -2.35
N GLU A 88 0.96 1.54 -2.30
CA GLU A 88 1.91 2.17 -3.22
C GLU A 88 3.30 1.57 -3.11
N PHE A 89 3.77 1.30 -1.89
CA PHE A 89 5.03 0.61 -1.66
C PHE A 89 5.04 -0.80 -2.26
N ILE A 90 3.98 -1.59 -2.07
CA ILE A 90 3.87 -2.93 -2.66
C ILE A 90 3.97 -2.86 -4.18
N ILE A 91 3.16 -2.01 -4.82
CA ILE A 91 3.07 -1.96 -6.27
C ILE A 91 4.32 -1.37 -6.93
N LEU A 92 4.94 -0.35 -6.32
CA LEU A 92 6.05 0.39 -6.92
C LEU A 92 7.43 -0.07 -6.46
N ARG A 93 7.54 -0.95 -5.45
CA ARG A 93 8.83 -1.48 -4.97
C ARG A 93 8.88 -2.98 -4.86
N ILE A 94 7.77 -3.64 -4.52
CA ILE A 94 7.75 -5.09 -4.25
C ILE A 94 7.32 -5.90 -5.49
N ASP A 95 6.34 -5.40 -6.24
CA ASP A 95 5.82 -6.02 -7.47
C ASP A 95 6.69 -5.78 -8.72
N ILE A 96 7.82 -5.08 -8.53
CA ILE A 96 8.80 -4.92 -9.61
C ILE A 96 9.59 -6.22 -9.72
N GLN A 97 9.54 -6.85 -10.90
CA GLN A 97 10.38 -7.99 -11.21
C GLN A 97 11.84 -7.52 -11.32
N GLU A 98 12.61 -7.76 -10.28
CA GLU A 98 14.06 -7.53 -10.28
C GLU A 98 14.80 -8.76 -10.83
N ASP A 99 15.83 -8.50 -11.62
CA ASP A 99 16.75 -9.54 -12.08
C ASP A 99 17.62 -9.99 -10.90
N GLN A 100 17.32 -11.17 -10.35
CA GLN A 100 18.03 -11.75 -9.22
C GLN A 100 19.48 -12.13 -9.55
N GLU A 101 19.84 -12.20 -10.84
CA GLU A 101 21.20 -12.47 -11.29
C GLU A 101 22.05 -11.20 -11.41
N SER A 102 21.44 -10.02 -11.23
CA SER A 102 22.16 -8.74 -11.23
C SER A 102 23.10 -8.62 -10.02
N GLU A 103 24.31 -8.11 -10.25
CA GLU A 103 25.28 -7.81 -9.18
C GLU A 103 24.75 -6.74 -8.21
N ASP A 104 23.79 -5.91 -8.66
CA ASP A 104 23.15 -4.85 -7.87
C ASP A 104 21.88 -5.31 -7.14
N TYR A 105 21.51 -6.59 -7.23
CA TYR A 105 20.32 -7.11 -6.56
C TYR A 105 20.50 -7.13 -5.04
N ILE A 106 19.56 -6.51 -4.33
CA ILE A 106 19.54 -6.47 -2.87
C ILE A 106 18.23 -7.09 -2.40
N ASP A 107 18.31 -8.24 -1.72
CA ASP A 107 17.11 -8.84 -1.13
C ASP A 107 16.69 -8.10 0.14
N ILE A 108 15.61 -7.34 0.03
CA ILE A 108 15.09 -6.52 1.12
C ILE A 108 14.11 -7.27 2.04
N SER A 109 13.73 -8.52 1.73
CA SER A 109 12.62 -9.21 2.43
C SER A 109 12.84 -9.38 3.94
N ASN A 110 14.09 -9.50 4.40
CA ASN A 110 14.43 -9.63 5.82
C ASN A 110 14.73 -8.28 6.50
N SER A 111 14.62 -7.17 5.77
CA SER A 111 14.84 -5.83 6.30
C SER A 111 13.61 -5.29 7.02
N SER A 112 13.81 -4.37 7.95
CA SER A 112 12.76 -3.63 8.66
C SER A 112 11.76 -2.98 7.70
N LEU A 113 10.48 -3.36 7.81
CA LEU A 113 9.41 -2.76 7.00
C LEU A 113 9.28 -1.25 7.29
N ARG A 114 9.41 -0.88 8.57
CA ARG A 114 9.32 0.52 9.01
C ARG A 114 10.33 1.41 8.29
N ASP A 115 11.60 1.00 8.26
CA ASP A 115 12.66 1.86 7.75
C ASP A 115 12.54 2.05 6.24
N TYR A 116 12.12 1.01 5.52
CA TYR A 116 11.80 1.10 4.09
C TYR A 116 10.62 2.03 3.83
N LEU A 117 9.54 1.93 4.62
CA LEU A 117 8.39 2.83 4.48
C LEU A 117 8.71 4.29 4.84
N MET A 118 9.64 4.52 5.78
CA MET A 118 10.09 5.87 6.12
C MET A 118 10.87 6.52 4.98
N GLY A 119 11.74 5.76 4.29
CA GLY A 119 12.52 6.28 3.16
C GLY A 119 11.78 6.24 1.81
N PHE A 120 10.66 5.51 1.72
CA PHE A 120 9.97 5.30 0.45
C PHE A 120 9.40 6.58 -0.18
N PRO A 121 8.71 7.48 0.55
CA PRO A 121 8.12 8.66 -0.06
C PRO A 121 9.15 9.53 -0.79
N ASP A 122 10.33 9.74 -0.19
CA ASP A 122 11.42 10.53 -0.77
C ASP A 122 12.03 9.91 -2.04
N SER A 123 11.68 8.66 -2.34
CA SER A 123 12.17 7.90 -3.48
C SER A 123 11.19 7.85 -4.66
N LEU A 124 10.01 8.48 -4.53
CA LEU A 124 8.95 8.43 -5.53
C LEU A 124 9.26 9.33 -6.74
N PRO A 125 9.15 8.82 -7.98
CA PRO A 125 9.55 9.54 -9.19
C PRO A 125 8.59 10.68 -9.59
N TYR A 126 7.48 10.86 -8.87
CA TYR A 126 6.43 11.84 -9.19
C TYR A 126 6.33 12.98 -8.17
N GLN A 127 7.27 13.11 -7.23
CA GLN A 127 7.25 14.19 -6.25
C GLN A 127 7.64 15.53 -6.89
N ASN A 128 6.62 16.36 -7.13
CA ASN A 128 6.75 17.81 -6.97
C ASN A 128 6.20 18.13 -5.57
N ASP A 129 7.08 18.41 -4.60
CA ASP A 129 6.78 19.05 -3.31
C ASP A 129 5.64 18.47 -2.43
N VAL A 130 5.34 17.17 -2.50
CA VAL A 130 4.41 16.54 -1.55
C VAL A 130 5.22 16.04 -0.35
N LEU A 131 5.32 16.88 0.67
CA LEU A 131 5.82 16.50 1.99
C LEU A 131 5.03 15.28 2.49
N VAL A 132 5.73 14.27 3.00
CA VAL A 132 5.10 13.18 3.76
C VAL A 132 4.22 13.82 4.82
N ASP A 133 2.93 13.46 4.80
CA ASP A 133 1.99 13.92 5.82
C ASP A 133 2.60 13.57 7.19
N SER A 134 2.84 14.58 8.03
CA SER A 134 3.47 14.41 9.35
C SER A 134 2.70 13.42 10.24
N ASN A 135 1.42 13.18 9.92
CA ASN A 135 0.62 12.14 10.55
C ASN A 135 1.08 10.71 10.17
N ILE A 136 1.49 10.47 8.93
CA ILE A 136 1.98 9.16 8.48
C ILE A 136 3.32 8.84 9.13
N GLU A 137 4.23 9.82 9.20
CA GLU A 137 5.52 9.65 9.88
C GLU A 137 5.34 9.26 11.36
N ALA A 138 4.38 9.87 12.05
CA ALA A 138 4.03 9.52 13.42
C ALA A 138 3.50 8.07 13.56
N VAL A 139 2.71 7.60 12.59
CA VAL A 139 2.26 6.19 12.55
C VAL A 139 3.44 5.26 12.33
N LEU A 140 4.31 5.56 11.36
CA LEU A 140 5.49 4.75 11.04
C LEU A 140 6.43 4.61 12.23
N LYS A 141 6.64 5.69 13.01
CA LYS A 141 7.48 5.66 14.23
C LYS A 141 6.96 4.71 15.31
N ARG A 142 5.67 4.37 15.30
CA ARG A 142 5.06 3.43 16.26
C ARG A 142 5.20 1.98 15.83
N ILE A 143 5.60 1.70 14.59
CA ILE A 143 5.95 0.35 14.15
C ILE A 143 7.30 -0.02 14.80
N PRO A 144 7.44 -1.20 15.42
CA PRO A 144 8.72 -1.63 15.97
C PRO A 144 9.81 -1.69 14.90
N ALA A 145 10.94 -1.03 15.14
CA ALA A 145 12.14 -1.15 14.32
C ALA A 145 13.14 -2.18 14.88
N GLU A 146 13.02 -2.50 16.17
CA GLU A 146 13.95 -3.38 16.87
C GLU A 146 13.84 -4.81 16.34
N ASP A 147 15.00 -5.47 16.25
CA ASP A 147 15.17 -6.88 15.88
C ASP A 147 14.51 -7.34 14.57
N ASN A 148 14.15 -6.41 13.68
CA ASN A 148 13.43 -6.71 12.43
C ASN A 148 12.17 -7.57 12.69
N ILE A 149 11.48 -7.32 13.82
CA ILE A 149 10.29 -8.09 14.21
C ILE A 149 9.24 -8.07 13.10
N ILE A 150 9.07 -6.93 12.41
CA ILE A 150 8.20 -6.81 11.24
C ILE A 150 9.07 -6.43 10.04
N THR A 151 9.31 -7.41 9.17
CA THR A 151 10.12 -7.25 7.96
C THR A 151 9.29 -6.92 6.72
N VAL A 152 9.94 -6.48 5.65
CA VAL A 152 9.34 -6.31 4.31
C VAL A 152 8.72 -7.63 3.79
N GLY A 153 9.21 -8.78 4.25
CA GLY A 153 8.61 -10.06 3.94
C GLY A 153 7.16 -10.21 4.40
N HIS A 154 6.75 -9.44 5.42
CA HIS A 154 5.39 -9.45 5.96
C HIS A 154 4.48 -8.39 5.32
N THR A 155 4.94 -7.62 4.33
CA THR A 155 4.23 -6.44 3.81
C THR A 155 2.82 -6.75 3.33
N VAL A 156 2.61 -7.85 2.62
CA VAL A 156 1.29 -8.23 2.12
C VAL A 156 0.33 -8.55 3.26
N ASP A 157 0.74 -9.38 4.21
CA ASP A 157 -0.11 -9.80 5.32
C ASP A 157 -0.39 -8.62 6.28
N PHE A 158 0.62 -7.77 6.53
CA PHE A 158 0.46 -6.53 7.26
C PHE A 158 -0.59 -5.63 6.61
N TRP A 159 -0.54 -5.44 5.28
CA TRP A 159 -1.54 -4.66 4.57
C TRP A 159 -2.95 -5.25 4.69
N LYS A 160 -3.09 -6.59 4.56
CA LYS A 160 -4.38 -7.29 4.73
C LYS A 160 -4.96 -7.10 6.13
N SER A 161 -4.12 -7.21 7.16
CA SER A 161 -4.50 -7.02 8.56
C SER A 161 -4.98 -5.60 8.82
N VAL A 162 -4.23 -4.58 8.40
CA VAL A 162 -4.63 -3.17 8.59
C VAL A 162 -5.91 -2.85 7.82
N ASN A 163 -6.07 -3.38 6.60
CA ASN A 163 -7.28 -3.20 5.79
C ASN A 163 -8.52 -3.83 6.45
N THR A 164 -8.36 -5.01 7.04
CA THR A 164 -9.43 -5.66 7.81
C THR A 164 -9.83 -4.82 9.03
N ILE A 165 -8.87 -4.25 9.75
CA ILE A 165 -9.13 -3.32 10.86
C ILE A 165 -9.88 -2.08 10.37
N LEU A 166 -9.46 -1.47 9.25
CA LEU A 166 -10.14 -0.33 8.67
C LEU A 166 -11.59 -0.64 8.30
N ALA A 167 -11.82 -1.77 7.62
CA ALA A 167 -13.16 -2.20 7.21
C ALA A 167 -14.09 -2.38 8.42
N ASN A 168 -13.60 -3.01 9.50
CA ASN A 168 -14.35 -3.19 10.73
C ASN A 168 -14.72 -1.84 11.38
N LYS A 169 -13.78 -0.88 11.42
CA LYS A 169 -14.04 0.47 11.94
C LYS A 169 -15.08 1.23 11.13
N GLN A 170 -15.05 1.09 9.81
CA GLN A 170 -16.01 1.75 8.93
C GLN A 170 -17.43 1.17 9.10
N GLN A 171 -17.56 -0.13 9.32
CA GLN A 171 -18.85 -0.79 9.58
C GLN A 171 -19.46 -0.38 10.92
N GLN A 172 -18.66 -0.16 11.95
CA GLN A 172 -19.13 0.26 13.29
C GLN A 172 -19.66 1.71 13.36
N ARG A 173 -19.44 2.52 12.32
CA ARG A 173 -19.95 3.90 12.22
C ARG A 173 -21.32 4.01 11.54
N VAL A 174 -21.81 2.93 10.94
CA VAL A 174 -23.12 2.84 10.28
C VAL A 174 -24.17 2.36 11.28
#